data_AF-A0A7V5W5Q3-F1
#
_entry.id   AF-A0A7V5W5Q3-F1
#
_cell.length_a   1.000
_cell.length_b   1.000
_cell.length_c   1.000
_cell.angle_alpha   90.00
_cell.angle_beta   90.00
_cell.angle_gamma   90.00
#
_symmetry.space_group_name_H-M   'P 1'
#
loop_
_entity.id
_entity.type
_entity.pdbx_description
1 polymer ?
#
loop_
_entity_poly.entity_id
_entity_poly.type
_entity_poly.pdbx_seq_one_letter_code
_entity_poly.pdbx_strand_id
1 'polypeptide(L)'
;FDEEDVDVVLLDLPSPWEGVPAARRALRGGGRLASISPTFNQVERMVATLQAEGFVMIETVEILLRHLLVRPGKTRPFERMVGHTGFLTFARRALQPIESPLEEAPEIETP
;
A
#
# COMPACT_ATOMS: atom_id res chain seq x y z
N PHE A 1 5.41 -2.89 18.62
CA PHE A 1 4.29 -2.07 19.10
C PHE A 1 3.88 -2.67 20.42
N ASP A 2 3.72 -1.83 21.42
CA ASP A 2 3.24 -2.23 22.74
C ASP A 2 1.73 -1.97 22.86
N GLU A 3 1.17 -1.23 21.90
CA GLU A 3 -0.24 -0.87 21.76
C GLU A 3 -1.05 -1.96 21.03
N GLU A 4 -2.30 -2.13 21.46
CA GLU A 4 -3.27 -3.08 20.90
C GLU A 4 -4.59 -2.37 20.57
N ASP A 5 -5.41 -3.01 19.72
CA ASP A 5 -6.72 -2.52 19.25
C ASP A 5 -6.73 -1.12 18.63
N VAL A 6 -5.62 -0.71 17.99
CA VAL A 6 -5.54 0.59 17.33
C VAL A 6 -6.36 0.63 16.03
N ASP A 7 -6.88 1.81 15.69
CA ASP A 7 -7.68 2.02 14.49
C ASP A 7 -6.87 1.96 13.19
N VAL A 8 -5.68 2.58 13.23
CA VAL A 8 -4.85 2.83 12.06
C VAL A 8 -3.39 2.68 12.42
N VAL A 9 -2.61 2.06 11.53
CA VAL A 9 -1.15 2.07 11.55
C VAL A 9 -0.64 2.71 10.27
N LEU A 10 0.28 3.67 10.40
CA LEU A 10 0.98 4.29 9.28
C LEU A 10 2.45 3.86 9.32
N LEU A 11 2.96 3.34 8.21
CA LEU A 11 4.35 2.91 8.07
C LEU A 11 5.08 3.82 7.09
N ASP A 12 6.03 4.59 7.60
CA ASP A 12 6.99 5.38 6.83
C ASP A 12 8.40 4.99 7.27
N LEU A 13 8.90 3.90 6.68
CA LEU A 13 10.15 3.24 7.01
C LEU A 13 10.89 2.88 5.72
N PRO A 14 12.23 2.69 5.75
CA PRO A 14 12.98 2.18 4.58
C PRO A 14 12.50 0.81 4.09
N SER A 15 12.07 -0.04 5.02
CA SER A 15 11.54 -1.39 4.80
C SER A 15 10.17 -1.55 5.48
N PRO A 16 9.09 -0.95 4.95
CA PRO A 16 7.79 -0.93 5.64
C PRO A 16 7.20 -2.34 5.83
N TRP A 17 7.50 -3.29 4.93
CA TRP A 17 7.04 -4.68 5.03
C TRP A 17 7.48 -5.39 6.32
N GLU A 18 8.63 -5.03 6.89
CA GLU A 18 9.11 -5.63 8.15
C GLU A 18 8.23 -5.27 9.35
N GLY A 19 7.52 -4.15 9.27
CA GLY A 19 6.57 -3.70 10.29
C GLY A 19 5.19 -4.35 10.19
N VAL A 20 4.86 -5.01 9.07
CA VAL A 20 3.50 -5.52 8.81
C VAL A 20 3.04 -6.56 9.84
N PRO A 21 3.85 -7.57 10.24
CA PRO A 21 3.42 -8.56 11.23
C PRO A 21 3.12 -7.91 12.60
N ALA A 22 3.94 -6.93 12.99
CA ALA A 22 3.69 -6.16 14.21
C ALA A 22 2.41 -5.32 14.08
N ALA A 23 2.21 -4.66 12.93
CA ALA A 23 1.06 -3.81 12.68
C ALA A 23 -0.23 -4.62 12.68
N ARG A 24 -0.20 -5.83 12.12
CA ARG A 24 -1.33 -6.77 12.16
C ARG A 24 -1.74 -7.06 13.59
N ARG A 25 -0.79 -7.35 14.50
CA ARG A 25 -1.10 -7.63 15.91
C ARG A 25 -1.73 -6.43 16.62
N ALA A 26 -1.18 -5.24 16.40
CA ALA A 26 -1.64 -4.01 17.05
C ALA A 26 -3.02 -3.53 16.54
N LEU A 27 -3.32 -3.70 15.25
CA LEU A 27 -4.57 -3.22 14.65
C LEU A 27 -5.78 -3.98 15.16
N ARG A 28 -6.88 -3.29 15.51
CA ARG A 28 -8.17 -3.98 15.72
C ARG A 28 -8.65 -4.67 14.45
N GLY A 29 -9.56 -5.64 14.59
CA GLY A 29 -10.23 -6.26 13.45
C GLY A 29 -10.89 -5.24 12.52
N GLY A 30 -10.59 -5.29 11.21
CA GLY A 30 -11.06 -4.30 10.23
C GLY A 30 -10.30 -2.95 10.24
N GLY A 31 -9.32 -2.80 11.14
CA GLY A 31 -8.40 -1.66 11.22
C GLY A 31 -7.59 -1.48 9.93
N ARG A 32 -7.07 -0.26 9.73
CA ARG A 32 -6.43 0.15 8.47
C ARG A 32 -4.92 0.24 8.60
N LEU A 33 -4.23 -0.20 7.57
CA LEU A 33 -2.80 0.05 7.39
C LEU A 33 -2.61 0.98 6.20
N ALA A 34 -1.73 1.96 6.35
CA ALA A 34 -1.21 2.77 5.25
C ALA A 34 0.32 2.72 5.26
N SER A 35 0.94 2.71 4.09
CA SER A 35 2.40 2.82 3.96
C SER A 35 2.78 3.69 2.78
N ILE A 36 3.92 4.37 2.88
CA ILE A 36 4.54 5.09 1.77
C ILE A 36 5.76 4.33 1.26
N SER A 37 5.98 4.33 -0.06
CA SER A 37 7.15 3.71 -0.69
C SER A 37 7.62 4.54 -1.89
N PRO A 38 8.92 4.85 -2.03
CA PRO A 38 9.44 5.63 -3.15
C PRO A 38 9.69 4.82 -4.43
N THR A 39 9.62 3.49 -4.40
CA THR A 39 9.94 2.65 -5.56
C THR A 39 8.91 1.56 -5.79
N PHE A 40 8.73 1.14 -7.06
CA PHE A 40 7.84 0.05 -7.42
C PHE A 40 8.21 -1.27 -6.75
N ASN A 41 9.50 -1.62 -6.65
CA ASN A 41 9.93 -2.86 -5.99
C ASN A 41 9.56 -2.89 -4.51
N GLN A 42 9.59 -1.74 -3.83
CA GLN A 42 9.12 -1.64 -2.45
C GLN A 42 7.60 -1.79 -2.36
N VAL A 43 6.84 -1.23 -3.31
CA VAL A 43 5.38 -1.46 -3.42
C VAL A 43 5.08 -2.93 -3.61
N GLU A 44 5.73 -3.60 -4.57
CA GLU A 44 5.55 -5.03 -4.85
C GLU A 44 5.78 -5.86 -3.60
N ARG A 45 6.90 -5.61 -2.90
CA ARG A 45 7.23 -6.31 -1.66
C ARG A 45 6.22 -6.03 -0.55
N MET A 46 5.79 -4.77 -0.40
CA MET A 46 4.79 -4.39 0.59
C MET A 46 3.45 -5.10 0.36
N VAL A 47 2.95 -5.11 -0.89
CA VAL A 47 1.69 -5.76 -1.26
C VAL A 47 1.78 -7.28 -1.03
N ALA A 48 2.87 -7.91 -1.44
CA ALA A 48 3.09 -9.34 -1.23
C ALA A 48 3.08 -9.70 0.28
N THR A 49 3.75 -8.91 1.12
CA THR A 49 3.73 -9.12 2.57
C THR A 49 2.35 -8.88 3.16
N LEU A 50 1.61 -7.86 2.73
CA LEU A 50 0.24 -7.62 3.18
C LEU A 50 -0.69 -8.80 2.85
N GLN A 51 -0.57 -9.37 1.65
CA GLN A 51 -1.33 -10.56 1.25
C GLN A 51 -0.98 -11.77 2.12
N ALA A 52 0.31 -12.05 2.31
CA ALA A 52 0.77 -13.15 3.15
C ALA A 52 0.32 -13.01 4.61
N GLU A 53 0.26 -11.78 5.11
CA GLU A 53 -0.22 -11.46 6.46
C GLU A 53 -1.74 -11.33 6.53
N GLY A 54 -2.50 -11.73 5.50
CA GLY A 54 -3.97 -11.77 5.54
C GLY A 54 -4.63 -10.40 5.67
N PHE A 55 -4.06 -9.38 5.03
CA PHE A 55 -4.74 -8.11 4.79
C PHE A 55 -5.63 -8.19 3.54
N VAL A 56 -6.69 -7.40 3.51
CA VAL A 56 -7.65 -7.29 2.42
C VAL A 56 -7.80 -5.85 1.95
N MET A 57 -8.52 -5.67 0.83
CA MET A 57 -8.77 -4.36 0.24
C MET A 57 -7.46 -3.59 0.03
N ILE A 58 -6.45 -4.30 -0.50
CA ILE A 58 -5.13 -3.74 -0.74
C ILE A 58 -5.21 -2.89 -2.01
N GLU A 59 -4.83 -1.62 -1.89
CA GLU A 59 -4.83 -0.65 -2.97
C GLU A 59 -3.54 0.15 -2.90
N THR A 60 -2.91 0.40 -4.05
CA THR A 60 -1.79 1.33 -4.15
C THR A 60 -2.13 2.44 -5.12
N VAL A 61 -1.85 3.68 -4.73
CA VAL A 61 -2.05 4.87 -5.56
C VAL A 61 -0.78 5.71 -5.65
N GLU A 62 -0.65 6.42 -6.76
CA GLU A 62 0.29 7.52 -6.93
C GLU A 62 -0.52 8.80 -7.22
N ILE A 63 -0.08 9.93 -6.67
CA ILE A 63 -0.74 11.22 -6.87
C ILE A 63 0.15 12.12 -7.73
N LEU A 64 -0.34 12.47 -8.91
CA LEU A 64 0.28 13.47 -9.79
C LEU A 64 -0.39 14.83 -9.62
N LEU A 65 0.27 15.75 -8.91
CA LEU A 65 -0.21 17.12 -8.74
C LEU A 65 0.25 18.01 -9.90
N ARG A 66 -0.69 18.48 -10.72
CA ARG A 66 -0.42 19.37 -11.86
C ARG A 66 -1.03 20.74 -11.66
N HIS A 67 -0.21 21.74 -11.38
CA HIS A 67 -0.65 23.12 -11.25
C HIS A 67 -1.03 23.73 -12.61
N LEU A 68 -2.04 24.61 -12.60
CA LEU A 68 -2.48 25.38 -13.76
C LEU A 68 -2.25 26.88 -13.53
N LEU A 69 -1.72 27.56 -14.55
CA LEU A 69 -1.69 29.01 -14.62
C LEU A 69 -3.02 29.47 -15.23
N VAL A 70 -3.97 29.89 -14.38
CA VAL A 70 -5.32 30.30 -14.82
C VAL A 70 -5.35 31.80 -15.11
N ARG A 71 -5.61 32.17 -16.37
CA ARG A 71 -5.75 33.57 -16.83
C ARG A 71 -6.73 33.65 -18.00
N PRO A 72 -7.55 34.71 -18.14
CA PRO A 72 -8.46 34.86 -19.28
C PRO A 72 -7.75 34.70 -20.63
N GLY A 73 -8.20 33.75 -21.45
CA GLY A 73 -7.63 33.45 -22.78
C GLY A 73 -6.22 32.86 -22.81
N LYS A 74 -5.63 32.54 -21.65
CA LYS A 74 -4.23 32.10 -21.52
C LYS A 74 -4.03 30.96 -20.51
N THR A 75 -5.11 30.25 -20.15
CA THR A 75 -5.04 29.13 -19.19
C THR A 75 -4.21 27.99 -19.76
N ARG A 76 -3.21 27.55 -19.00
CA ARG A 76 -2.34 26.43 -19.36
C ARG A 76 -1.73 25.78 -18.12
N PRO A 77 -1.25 24.53 -18.22
CA PRO A 77 -0.45 23.93 -17.17
C PRO A 77 0.86 24.69 -16.92
N PHE A 78 1.39 24.58 -15.71
CA PHE A 78 2.78 24.97 -15.42
C PHE A 78 3.75 24.15 -16.29
N GLU A 79 4.89 24.76 -16.64
CA GLU A 79 5.89 24.17 -17.54
C GLU A 79 6.60 22.96 -16.93
N ARG A 80 6.73 22.93 -15.60
CA ARG A 80 7.36 21.85 -14.84
C ARG A 80 6.42 21.38 -13.75
N MET A 81 6.48 20.08 -13.48
CA MET A 81 5.78 19.46 -12.36
C MET A 81 6.69 18.45 -11.68
N VAL A 82 6.37 18.10 -10.44
CA VAL A 82 6.95 16.94 -9.76
C VAL A 82 6.32 15.69 -10.39
N GLY A 83 7.16 14.87 -11.03
CA GLY A 83 6.71 13.68 -11.77
C GLY A 83 6.50 12.44 -10.91
N HIS A 84 7.07 12.43 -9.70
CA HIS A 84 6.93 11.34 -8.72
C HIS A 84 7.23 11.88 -7.32
N THR A 85 6.51 11.40 -6.32
CA THR A 85 6.81 11.68 -4.89
C THR A 85 6.92 10.38 -4.12
N GLY A 86 5.92 9.51 -4.28
CA GLY A 86 5.89 8.19 -3.66
C GLY A 86 4.57 7.52 -3.95
N PHE A 87 4.52 6.23 -3.68
CA PHE A 87 3.34 5.39 -3.72
C PHE A 87 2.74 5.28 -2.33
N LEU A 88 1.42 5.36 -2.24
CA LEU A 88 0.66 5.13 -1.02
C LEU A 88 -0.06 3.80 -1.15
N THR A 89 0.26 2.84 -0.29
CA THR A 89 -0.42 1.55 -0.22
C THR A 89 -1.32 1.53 1.02
N PHE A 90 -2.57 1.15 0.83
CA PHE A 90 -3.60 1.03 1.85
C PHE A 90 -4.08 -0.41 1.93
N ALA A 91 -4.44 -0.86 3.13
CA ALA A 91 -4.99 -2.20 3.35
C ALA A 91 -5.83 -2.25 4.64
N ARG A 92 -6.58 -3.34 4.82
CA ARG A 92 -7.37 -3.61 6.03
C ARG A 92 -7.03 -4.96 6.65
N ARG A 93 -6.91 -5.01 7.98
CA ARG A 93 -6.77 -6.27 8.72
C ARG A 93 -8.07 -7.06 8.59
N ALA A 94 -8.02 -8.26 8.02
CA ALA A 94 -9.18 -9.15 7.95
C ALA A 94 -9.64 -9.58 9.37
N LEU A 95 -10.96 -9.76 9.53
CA LEU A 95 -11.55 -10.24 10.78
C LEU A 95 -11.31 -11.74 11.03
N GLN A 96 -11.18 -12.51 9.95
CA GLN A 96 -10.88 -13.93 9.97
C GLN A 96 -9.64 -14.20 9.12
N PRO A 97 -8.86 -15.26 9.41
CA PRO A 97 -7.86 -15.75 8.48
C PRO A 97 -8.55 -16.06 7.15
N ILE A 98 -8.01 -15.55 6.05
CA ILE A 98 -8.47 -15.91 4.72
C ILE A 98 -7.64 -17.11 4.30
N GLU A 99 -8.31 -18.23 4.01
CA GLU A 99 -7.66 -19.36 3.35
C GLU A 99 -7.15 -18.89 1.99
N SER A 100 -5.85 -19.01 1.76
CA SER A 100 -5.22 -18.57 0.52
C SER A 100 -5.57 -19.53 -0.62
N PRO A 101 -6.17 -19.06 -1.73
CA PRO A 101 -6.41 -19.92 -2.89
C PRO A 101 -5.13 -20.36 -3.61
N LEU A 102 -3.95 -19.87 -3.20
CA LEU A 102 -2.68 -20.10 -3.89
C LEU A 102 -1.99 -21.42 -3.53
N GLU A 103 -2.59 -22.27 -2.70
CA GLU A 103 -2.11 -23.65 -2.47
C GLU A 103 -2.45 -24.62 -3.62
N GLU A 104 -3.27 -24.19 -4.60
CA GLU A 104 -3.69 -25.02 -5.75
C GLU A 104 -3.22 -24.46 -7.11
N ALA A 105 -1.97 -23.99 -7.23
CA ALA A 105 -1.37 -23.83 -8.55
C ALA A 105 -0.95 -25.23 -9.07
N PRO A 106 -1.58 -25.79 -10.12
CA PRO A 106 -1.10 -27.04 -10.70
C PRO A 106 0.32 -26.83 -11.22
N GLU A 107 1.22 -27.78 -10.93
CA GLU A 107 2.55 -27.82 -11.54
C GLU A 107 2.39 -27.70 -13.06
N ILE A 108 2.96 -26.65 -13.63
CA ILE A 108 3.04 -26.50 -15.08
C ILE A 108 4.06 -27.55 -15.53
N GLU A 109 3.59 -28.70 -16.02
CA GLU A 109 4.42 -29.63 -16.78
C GLU A 109 5.00 -28.85 -17.97
N THR A 110 6.28 -28.51 -17.89
CA THR A 110 7.06 -28.04 -19.03
C THR A 110 7.24 -29.17 -20.04
N PRO A 111 7.05 -28.91 -21.36
CA PRO A 111 7.37 -29.86 -22.42
C PRO A 111 8.85 -30.23 -22.48
#